data_AF-A0A1A2ULE9-F1
#
_entry.id   AF-A0A1A2ULE9-F1
#
_cell.length_a   1.000
_cell.length_b   1.000
_cell.length_c   1.000
_cell.angle_alpha   90.00
_cell.angle_beta   90.00
_cell.angle_gamma   90.00
#
_symmetry.space_group_name_H-M   'P 1'
#
loop_
_entity.id
_entity.type
_entity.pdbx_description
1 polymer ?
#
loop_
_entity_poly.entity_id
_entity_poly.type
_entity_poly.pdbx_seq_one_letter_code
_entity_poly.pdbx_strand_id
1 'polypeptide(L)' 'MSDTGVRYGIDNEAENSAAGRGKTVEALGLSEPAMPVPWSVLSLFASGPTLSRADALLAHDGLAPDSKPGRVASAEGAPR' A
#
# COMPACT_ATOMS: atom_id res chain seq x y z
N MET A 1 1.30 -11.11 1.85
CA MET A 1 2.62 -11.79 1.90
C MET A 1 3.15 -11.87 0.49
N SER A 2 4.48 -11.88 0.30
CA SER A 2 5.09 -12.15 -1.00
C SER A 2 5.34 -13.64 -1.20
N ASP A 3 5.37 -14.08 -2.45
CA ASP A 3 5.75 -15.44 -2.87
C ASP A 3 7.18 -15.81 -2.46
N THR A 4 8.01 -14.81 -2.18
CA THR A 4 9.38 -14.98 -1.66
C THR A 4 9.45 -15.29 -0.16
N GLY A 5 8.31 -15.37 0.52
CA GLY A 5 8.26 -15.67 1.96
C GLY A 5 8.51 -14.47 2.87
N VAL A 6 8.30 -13.25 2.37
CA VAL A 6 8.42 -12.01 3.15
C VAL A 6 7.03 -11.51 3.56
N ARG A 7 6.89 -11.16 4.85
CA ARG A 7 5.70 -10.49 5.38
C ARG A 7 5.86 -8.99 5.41
N TYR A 8 4.83 -8.29 4.96
CA TYR A 8 4.80 -6.83 4.95
C TYR A 8 3.67 -6.37 5.87
N GLY A 9 3.98 -5.49 6.81
CA GLY A 9 2.94 -4.81 7.58
C GLY A 9 2.18 -3.83 6.69
N ILE A 10 0.88 -3.69 6.87
CA ILE A 10 0.08 -2.68 6.17
C ILE A 10 -0.29 -1.61 7.17
N ASP A 11 0.18 -0.39 6.93
CA ASP A 11 -0.22 0.75 7.74
C ASP A 11 -1.58 1.25 7.27
N ASN A 12 -2.56 1.22 8.17
CA ASN A 12 -3.90 1.74 7.94
C ASN A 12 -3.96 3.15 8.51
N GLU A 13 -3.26 4.09 7.86
CA GLU A 13 -3.39 5.53 8.07
C GLU A 13 -4.88 5.88 8.18
N ALA A 14 -5.31 6.15 9.42
CA ALA A 14 -6.69 6.04 9.84
C ALA A 14 -7.57 7.11 9.20
N GLU A 15 -8.52 6.70 8.35
CA GLU A 15 -9.74 7.48 8.18
C GLU A 15 -10.89 6.60 7.70
N ASN A 16 -11.72 6.18 8.65
CA ASN A 16 -13.18 5.99 8.53
C ASN A 16 -13.71 5.55 7.16
N SER A 17 -13.20 4.46 6.59
CA SER A 17 -13.98 3.74 5.58
C SER A 17 -15.09 2.99 6.31
N ALA A 18 -16.34 3.25 5.94
CA ALA A 18 -17.53 2.56 6.47
C ALA A 18 -17.48 1.02 6.31
N ALA A 19 -16.50 0.51 5.55
CA ALA A 19 -16.20 -0.90 5.33
C ALA A 19 -14.93 -1.41 6.05
N GLY A 20 -14.28 -0.62 6.90
CA GLY A 20 -13.08 -1.02 7.66
C GLY A 20 -11.82 -1.29 6.82
N ARG A 21 -11.81 -0.93 5.53
CA ARG A 21 -10.64 -1.06 4.64
C ARG A 21 -9.88 0.26 4.57
N GLY A 22 -8.61 0.26 5.00
CA GLY A 22 -7.77 1.46 4.94
C GLY A 22 -7.35 1.81 3.51
N LYS A 23 -7.05 3.10 3.29
CA LYS A 23 -6.66 3.67 1.99
C LYS A 23 -5.48 2.92 1.33
N THR A 24 -4.54 2.43 2.14
CA THR A 24 -3.39 1.63 1.67
C THR A 24 -3.82 0.29 1.07
N VAL A 25 -4.80 -0.39 1.67
CA VAL A 25 -5.33 -1.67 1.18
C VAL A 25 -6.01 -1.48 -0.18
N GLU A 26 -6.78 -0.40 -0.33
CA GLU A 26 -7.46 -0.06 -1.57
C GLU A 26 -6.48 0.33 -2.69
N ALA A 27 -5.47 1.14 -2.39
CA ALA A 27 -4.45 1.55 -3.35
C ALA A 27 -3.60 0.37 -3.87
N LEU A 28 -3.39 -0.65 -3.02
CA LEU A 28 -2.72 -1.90 -3.39
C LEU A 28 -3.63 -2.85 -4.18
N GLY A 29 -4.91 -2.53 -4.37
CA GLY A 29 -5.87 -3.38 -5.08
C GLY A 29 -6.30 -4.62 -4.30
N LEU A 30 -6.11 -4.64 -2.97
CA LEU A 30 -6.50 -5.75 -2.11
C LEU A 30 -8.02 -5.68 -1.84
N SER A 31 -8.79 -6.29 -2.73
CA SER A 31 -10.25 -6.28 -2.68
C SER A 31 -10.85 -7.39 -1.82
N GLU A 32 -10.13 -8.51 -1.68
CA GLU A 32 -10.56 -9.65 -0.88
C GLU A 32 -10.48 -9.36 0.63
N PRO A 33 -11.39 -9.91 1.44
CA PRO A 33 -11.31 -9.79 2.89
C PRO A 33 -10.04 -10.45 3.42
N ALA A 34 -9.39 -9.80 4.38
CA ALA A 34 -8.20 -10.35 5.02
C ALA A 34 -8.54 -11.68 5.72
N MET A 35 -7.80 -12.73 5.39
CA MET A 35 -7.95 -14.04 6.04
C MET A 35 -7.28 -14.01 7.43
N PRO A 36 -7.97 -14.46 8.49
CA PRO A 36 -7.35 -14.58 9.81
C PRO A 36 -6.29 -15.69 9.79
N VAL A 37 -5.07 -15.35 10.23
CA VAL A 37 -3.94 -16.30 10.28
C VAL A 37 -3.36 -16.35 11.69
N PRO A 38 -3.11 -17.54 12.26
CA PRO A 38 -2.45 -17.67 13.55
C PRO A 38 -1.04 -17.07 13.55
N TRP A 39 -0.68 -16.40 14.65
CA TRP A 39 0.62 -15.76 14.78
C TRP A 39 1.80 -16.72 14.64
N SER A 40 1.67 -17.96 15.13
CA SER A 40 2.71 -18.99 15.04
C SER A 40 3.09 -19.35 13.60
N VAL A 41 2.19 -19.17 12.64
CA VAL A 41 2.46 -19.38 11.21
C VAL A 41 3.05 -18.11 10.60
N LEU A 42 2.49 -16.94 10.95
CA LEU A 42 2.98 -15.65 10.47
C LEU A 42 4.42 -15.35 10.90
N SER A 43 4.87 -15.85 12.05
CA SER A 43 6.23 -15.65 12.58
C SER A 43 7.31 -16.41 11.81
N LEU A 44 6.93 -17.40 10.98
CA LEU A 44 7.87 -18.15 10.16
C LEU A 44 8.36 -17.34 8.94
N PHE A 45 7.62 -16.32 8.54
CA PHE A 45 7.96 -15.47 7.40
C PHE A 45 8.89 -14.32 7.84
N ALA A 46 9.89 -14.02 7.01
CA ALA A 46 10.82 -12.93 7.27
C ALA A 46 10.09 -11.58 7.24
N SER A 47 10.40 -10.67 8.17
CA SER A 47 9.78 -9.34 8.20
C SER A 47 10.37 -8.42 7.14
N GLY A 48 9.52 -7.93 6.25
CA GLY A 48 9.82 -6.89 5.28
C GLY A 48 9.40 -5.49 5.78
N PRO A 49 9.62 -4.46 4.94
CA PRO A 49 9.20 -3.09 5.24
C PRO A 49 7.67 -2.98 5.36
N THR A 50 7.22 -1.92 6.03
CA THR A 50 5.81 -1.53 6.07
C THR A 50 5.37 -0.99 4.73
N LEU A 51 4.16 -1.38 4.30
CA LEU A 51 3.48 -0.78 3.17
C LEU A 51 2.62 0.36 3.73
N SER A 52 3.06 1.59 3.45
CA SER A 52 2.37 2.82 3.84
C SER A 52 2.54 3.86 2.72
N ARG A 53 1.67 4.87 2.73
CA ARG A 53 1.80 5.99 1.79
C ARG A 53 3.06 6.82 2.07
N ALA A 54 3.38 7.05 3.34
CA ALA A 54 4.52 7.86 3.74
C ALA A 54 5.86 7.20 3.33
N ASP A 55 6.01 5.90 3.59
CA ASP A 55 7.19 5.14 3.19
C ASP A 55 7.33 5.07 1.67
N ALA A 56 6.19 4.94 0.95
CA ALA A 56 6.19 4.95 -0.50
C ALA A 56 6.64 6.30 -1.08
N LEU A 57 6.21 7.43 -0.51
CA LEU A 57 6.68 8.76 -0.93
C LEU A 57 8.19 8.93 -0.70
N LEU A 58 8.69 8.51 0.46
CA LEU A 58 10.12 8.56 0.76
C LEU A 58 10.93 7.69 -0.21
N ALA A 59 10.48 6.46 -0.47
CA ALA A 59 11.12 5.57 -1.43
C ALA A 59 11.06 6.13 -2.85
N HIS A 60 9.95 6.74 -3.24
CA HIS A 60 9.74 7.33 -4.56
C HIS A 60 10.66 8.54 -4.81
N ASP A 61 10.80 9.44 -3.84
CA ASP A 61 11.63 10.64 -3.98
C ASP A 61 13.14 10.33 -4.08
N GLY A 62 13.56 9.16 -3.57
CA GLY A 62 14.93 8.66 -3.68
C GLY A 62 15.26 7.98 -5.02
N LEU A 63 14.27 7.71 -5.87
CA LEU A 63 14.48 7.04 -7.16
C LEU A 63 14.80 8.05 -8.26
N ALA A 64 15.62 7.62 -9.23
CA ALA A 64 15.80 8.39 -10.45
C ALA A 64 14.44 8.59 -11.14
N PRO A 65 14.18 9.76 -11.75
CA PRO A 65 12.93 10.00 -12.46
C PRO A 65 12.65 8.89 -13.47
N ASP A 66 11.41 8.40 -13.50
CA ASP A 66 10.99 7.40 -14.48
C ASP A 66 11.25 7.92 -15.90
N SER A 67 11.89 7.10 -16.74
CA SER A 67 12.16 7.42 -18.14
C SER A 67 10.91 7.42 -19.01
N LYS A 68 9.79 6.87 -18.52
CA LYS A 68 8.47 6.87 -19.19
C LYS A 68 7.36 7.22 -18.19
N PRO A 69 7.28 8.47 -17.72
CA PRO A 69 6.27 8.84 -16.75
C PRO A 69 4.86 8.62 -17.32
N GLY A 70 4.00 7.97 -16.54
CA GLY A 70 2.58 7.84 -16.88
C GLY A 70 1.92 9.22 -17.03
N ARG A 71 0.87 9.30 -17.86
CA ARG A 71 0.11 10.55 -18.04
C ARG A 71 -0.45 10.98 -16.68
N VAL A 72 0.00 12.12 -16.17
CA VAL A 72 -0.61 12.75 -14.99
C VAL A 72 -2.07 13.03 -15.31
N ALA A 73 -2.98 12.49 -14.50
CA ALA A 73 -4.38 12.86 -14.58
C ALA A 73 -4.49 14.30 -14.09
N SER A 74 -4.42 15.27 -15.01
CA SER A 74 -4.80 16.65 -14.70
C SER A 74 -6.21 16.62 -14.13
N ALA A 75 -6.36 17.04 -12.88
CA ALA A 75 -7.64 17.46 -12.33
C ALA A 75 -8.04 18.77 -13.03
N GLU A 76 -8.46 18.65 -14.29
CA GLU A 76 -9.07 19.73 -15.06
C GLU A 76 -10.57 19.71 -14.77
N GLY A 77 -11.01 20.65 -13.93
CA GLY A 77 -12.39 20.70 -13.48
C GLY A 77 -12.73 21.95 -12.68
N ALA A 78 -12.33 23.13 -13.14
CA ALA A 78 -12.98 24.37 -12.74
C ALA A 78 -13.00 25.36 -13.92
N PRO A 79 -14.19 25.84 -14.30
CA PRO A 79 -14.29 27.28 -14.52
C PRO A 79 -15.56 27.90 -13.90
N ARG A 80 -15.28 29.00 -13.18
CA ARG A 80 -16.00 30.28 -13.04
C ARG A 80 -17.52 30.33 -13.18
#